data_AF-A0AAQ1RUS2-F1
#
_entry.id   AF-A0AAQ1RUS2-F1
#
_cell.length_a   1.000
_cell.length_b   1.000
_cell.length_c   1.000
_cell.angle_alpha   90.00
_cell.angle_beta   90.00
_cell.angle_gamma   90.00
#
_symmetry.space_group_name_H-M   'P 1'
#
loop_
_entity.id
_entity.type
_entity.pdbx_description
1 polymer ?
#
loop_
_entity_poly.entity_id
_entity_poly.type
_entity_poly.pdbx_seq_one_letter_code
_entity_poly.pdbx_strand_id
1 'polypeptide(L)'
;MNEIPFDQLGLTPELLRAVEEMGFTTATDIQSGTIPLIREGKDVIGRSQTGTGKTAAFTIPAIEMIEKLDSRHQVQVLLLCPTRELAMQAAEEVQKLSKYRSGVKTVAVYGGAPIDRQIARLGQGANFVIGTPGRVMDHIRRKTLKLDTLKLVILDEADEMLNMGFREDIETILSFAPEERQTVLFSATMPPAILAITKQYQREPEMVQINRQQVTIDAIEQASFEVPMGRKMDALNLVLRAYAPKSAIVFCNTKSMVDELTAYLNDHGFSAAGLHGDMKQSQRTQVMDGFKRRKTALLVATDVAARGIDVDDLDMVLNYDIPQNSEYYVHRIGRTGRAGKEGRAFTLVSGRKQVWQLRDIARQTRSTIEPRPIPTPEEIAETRRARAFEKMLQKLRAAEVYRYADMAQELCDEGFSMDQVAAMALEMLFGKEKHLIPQMVKSPVRGERLPRGAGVRIGLSIGREQHIAPNFIVGAIAERTDITGREIGKIEIYDRKTVVELPADKAEEAIRAIDGTKIAGRIVKAFPYTPKEGEFAAPRLRGPRPYRADKDRPRRPGRFPKPGKKPF
;
A
#
# COMPACT_ATOMS: atom_id res chain seq x y z
N MET A 1 -16.00 26.29 -14.09
CA MET A 1 -15.03 26.35 -12.98
C MET A 1 -14.09 27.48 -13.32
N ASN A 2 -14.04 28.53 -12.52
CA ASN A 2 -13.15 29.67 -12.78
C ASN A 2 -11.77 29.31 -12.24
N GLU A 3 -10.78 29.26 -13.13
CA GLU A 3 -9.37 29.23 -12.75
C GLU A 3 -9.07 30.54 -12.01
N ILE A 4 -8.77 30.46 -10.72
CA ILE A 4 -8.44 31.62 -9.87
C ILE A 4 -6.91 31.65 -9.71
N PRO A 5 -6.22 32.64 -10.29
CA PRO A 5 -4.80 32.88 -10.04
C PRO A 5 -4.52 33.13 -8.55
N PHE A 6 -3.32 32.77 -8.08
CA PHE A 6 -2.95 32.93 -6.66
C PHE A 6 -2.91 34.38 -6.19
N ASP A 7 -2.60 35.33 -7.08
CA ASP A 7 -2.61 36.77 -6.79
C ASP A 7 -4.00 37.32 -6.45
N GLN A 8 -5.06 36.68 -6.94
CA GLN A 8 -6.46 37.02 -6.64
C GLN A 8 -6.95 36.48 -5.30
N LEU A 9 -6.17 35.63 -4.61
CA LEU A 9 -6.51 35.13 -3.27
C LEU A 9 -6.13 36.11 -2.15
N GLY A 10 -5.55 37.27 -2.51
CA GLY A 10 -5.22 38.35 -1.58
C GLY A 10 -4.12 38.01 -0.57
N LEU A 11 -3.17 37.14 -0.95
CA LEU A 11 -2.05 36.72 -0.10
C LEU A 11 -1.05 37.86 0.13
N THR A 12 -0.31 37.83 1.24
CA THR A 12 0.78 38.78 1.49
C THR A 12 1.87 38.69 0.41
N PRO A 13 2.55 39.79 0.04
CA PRO A 13 3.59 39.81 -1.00
C PRO A 13 4.71 38.77 -0.81
N GLU A 14 5.11 38.50 0.44
CA GLU A 14 6.13 37.52 0.77
C GLU A 14 5.69 36.08 0.42
N LEU A 15 4.42 35.75 0.69
CA LEU A 15 3.84 34.44 0.36
C LEU A 15 3.62 34.30 -1.15
N LEU A 16 3.13 35.35 -1.83
CA LEU A 16 2.98 35.33 -3.29
C LEU A 16 4.31 35.03 -3.97
N ARG A 17 5.40 35.68 -3.54
CA ARG A 17 6.74 35.41 -4.06
C ARG A 17 7.18 33.96 -3.84
N ALA A 18 6.86 33.37 -2.69
CA ALA A 18 7.20 31.97 -2.41
C ALA A 18 6.41 31.01 -3.32
N VAL A 19 5.10 31.27 -3.47
CA VAL A 19 4.17 30.49 -4.31
C VAL A 19 4.60 30.56 -5.78
N GLU A 20 4.98 31.73 -6.29
CA GLU A 20 5.50 31.91 -7.66
C GLU A 20 6.81 31.14 -7.88
N GLU A 21 7.76 31.19 -6.94
CA GLU A 21 9.03 30.45 -7.04
C GLU A 21 8.81 28.93 -7.04
N MET A 22 7.76 28.46 -6.37
CA MET A 22 7.33 27.06 -6.38
C MET A 22 6.63 26.65 -7.68
N GLY A 23 6.39 27.61 -8.60
CA GLY A 23 5.74 27.38 -9.89
C GLY A 23 4.21 27.29 -9.80
N PHE A 24 3.61 27.78 -8.70
CA PHE A 24 2.16 27.82 -8.55
C PHE A 24 1.57 29.06 -9.24
N THR A 25 0.89 28.86 -10.37
CA THR A 25 0.23 29.94 -11.12
C THR A 25 -1.24 30.08 -10.73
N THR A 26 -1.98 28.97 -10.77
CA THR A 26 -3.42 28.93 -10.58
C THR A 26 -3.77 28.06 -9.39
N ALA A 27 -4.66 28.54 -8.53
CA ALA A 27 -5.15 27.79 -7.39
C ALA A 27 -6.07 26.65 -7.86
N THR A 28 -5.83 25.47 -7.32
CA THR A 28 -6.73 24.31 -7.46
C THR A 28 -8.09 24.58 -6.80
N ASP A 29 -9.10 23.82 -7.17
CA ASP A 29 -10.47 23.96 -6.62
C ASP A 29 -10.52 23.88 -5.08
N ILE A 30 -9.68 23.02 -4.47
CA ILE A 30 -9.60 22.94 -3.01
C ILE A 30 -8.92 24.18 -2.41
N GLN A 31 -7.86 24.69 -3.06
CA GLN A 31 -7.14 25.87 -2.59
C GLN A 31 -8.00 27.13 -2.67
N SER A 32 -8.67 27.37 -3.80
CA SER A 32 -9.56 28.52 -3.97
C SER A 32 -10.78 28.44 -3.06
N GLY A 33 -11.27 27.23 -2.78
CA GLY A 33 -12.39 27.02 -1.87
C GLY A 33 -12.04 27.16 -0.38
N THR A 34 -10.84 26.75 0.06
CA THR A 34 -10.50 26.74 1.49
C THR A 34 -9.62 27.90 1.95
N ILE A 35 -8.70 28.41 1.12
CA ILE A 35 -7.76 29.46 1.54
C ILE A 35 -8.49 30.71 2.09
N PRO A 36 -9.49 31.29 1.39
CA PRO A 36 -10.20 32.46 1.90
C PRO A 36 -10.91 32.19 3.23
N LEU A 37 -11.59 31.05 3.35
CA LEU A 37 -12.31 30.67 4.57
C LEU A 37 -11.39 30.51 5.78
N ILE A 38 -10.21 29.90 5.58
CA ILE A 38 -9.24 29.74 6.66
C ILE A 38 -8.68 31.11 7.08
N ARG A 39 -8.42 32.02 6.12
CA ARG A 39 -7.95 33.38 6.43
C ARG A 39 -8.99 34.22 7.20
N GLU A 40 -10.27 33.99 6.94
CA GLU A 40 -11.38 34.60 7.70
C GLU A 40 -11.50 34.06 9.15
N GLY A 41 -10.72 33.05 9.53
CA GLY A 41 -10.76 32.45 10.86
C GLY A 41 -11.89 31.42 11.04
N LYS A 42 -12.58 31.00 9.97
CA LYS A 42 -13.64 30.00 10.03
C LYS A 42 -13.08 28.58 10.16
N ASP A 43 -13.77 27.72 10.89
CA ASP A 43 -13.48 26.30 10.85
C ASP A 43 -13.86 25.72 9.48
N VAL A 44 -13.05 24.80 8.99
CA VAL A 44 -13.20 24.26 7.62
C VAL A 44 -13.09 22.75 7.63
N ILE A 45 -13.96 22.09 6.86
CA ILE A 45 -13.85 20.68 6.49
C ILE A 45 -13.53 20.61 5.00
N GLY A 46 -12.27 20.35 4.68
CA GLY A 46 -11.79 20.16 3.31
C GLY A 46 -11.89 18.69 2.90
N ARG A 47 -12.93 18.34 2.14
CA ARG A 47 -13.10 16.99 1.59
C ARG A 47 -12.48 16.88 0.21
N SER A 48 -11.27 16.34 0.14
CA SER A 48 -10.59 16.04 -1.13
C SER A 48 -9.51 14.96 -0.99
N GLN A 49 -9.13 14.34 -2.11
CA GLN A 49 -8.13 13.27 -2.18
C GLN A 49 -6.69 13.78 -2.17
N THR A 50 -5.71 12.90 -1.96
CA THR A 50 -4.28 13.26 -2.07
C THR A 50 -3.95 13.82 -3.46
N GLY A 51 -3.02 14.78 -3.53
CA GLY A 51 -2.56 15.35 -4.79
C GLY A 51 -3.44 16.46 -5.37
N THR A 52 -4.46 16.93 -4.66
CA THR A 52 -5.29 18.09 -5.04
C THR A 52 -4.69 19.43 -4.62
N GLY A 53 -3.50 19.46 -4.00
CA GLY A 53 -2.91 20.69 -3.47
C GLY A 53 -3.35 21.06 -2.04
N LYS A 54 -3.93 20.11 -1.29
CA LYS A 54 -4.38 20.28 0.11
C LYS A 54 -3.34 20.91 1.02
N THR A 55 -2.09 20.45 0.95
CA THR A 55 -1.03 20.93 1.85
C THR A 55 -0.84 22.43 1.74
N ALA A 56 -0.72 22.98 0.53
CA ALA A 56 -0.68 24.42 0.32
C ALA A 56 -1.99 25.12 0.74
N ALA A 57 -3.14 24.46 0.55
CA ALA A 57 -4.46 25.00 0.87
C ALA A 57 -4.63 25.36 2.36
N PHE A 58 -3.98 24.62 3.27
CA PHE A 58 -4.02 24.93 4.70
C PHE A 58 -2.72 25.53 5.25
N THR A 59 -1.56 25.27 4.63
CA THR A 59 -0.28 25.83 5.13
C THR A 59 -0.10 27.29 4.76
N ILE A 60 -0.57 27.75 3.60
CA ILE A 60 -0.52 29.17 3.20
C ILE A 60 -1.22 30.05 4.24
N PRO A 61 -2.51 29.86 4.55
CA PRO A 61 -3.19 30.69 5.54
C PRO A 61 -2.64 30.50 6.96
N ALA A 62 -2.16 29.29 7.30
CA ALA A 62 -1.52 29.04 8.60
C ALA A 62 -0.21 29.83 8.79
N ILE A 63 0.63 29.90 7.75
CA ILE A 63 1.84 30.73 7.76
C ILE A 63 1.46 32.21 7.84
N GLU A 64 0.40 32.62 7.15
CA GLU A 64 -0.04 34.00 7.10
C GLU A 64 -0.50 34.54 8.46
N MET A 65 -1.08 33.68 9.28
CA MET A 65 -1.60 34.02 10.60
C MET A 65 -0.52 34.08 11.69
N ILE A 66 0.67 33.47 11.48
CA ILE A 66 1.73 33.47 12.49
C ILE A 66 2.21 34.90 12.76
N GLU A 67 2.02 35.34 14.00
CA GLU A 67 2.50 36.61 14.51
C GLU A 67 3.95 36.50 14.99
N LYS A 68 4.72 37.57 14.78
CA LYS A 68 6.05 37.75 15.35
C LYS A 68 5.89 38.18 16.82
N LEU A 69 6.14 37.26 17.74
CA LEU A 69 6.11 37.56 19.17
C LEU A 69 7.55 37.79 19.69
N ASP A 70 7.73 38.79 20.56
CA ASP A 70 9.03 39.14 21.17
C ASP A 70 9.51 38.10 22.19
N SER A 71 8.60 37.32 22.78
CA SER A 71 8.93 36.20 23.66
C SER A 71 9.32 34.97 22.84
N ARG A 72 10.25 34.14 23.33
CA ARG A 72 10.78 32.97 22.61
C ARG A 72 9.63 32.05 22.12
N HIS A 73 9.24 32.25 20.86
CA HIS A 73 8.43 31.44 19.95
C HIS A 73 7.49 30.42 20.63
N GLN A 74 6.30 30.90 20.98
CA GLN A 74 5.19 30.07 21.44
C GLN A 74 4.48 29.42 20.25
N VAL A 75 3.94 28.22 20.47
CA VAL A 75 3.27 27.45 19.41
C VAL A 75 1.94 28.11 19.07
N GLN A 76 1.78 28.52 17.81
CA GLN A 76 0.57 29.15 17.29
C GLN A 76 -0.19 28.22 16.32
N VAL A 77 0.53 27.35 15.63
CA VAL A 77 -0.04 26.38 14.68
C VAL A 77 0.42 24.97 15.04
N LEU A 78 -0.54 24.04 15.08
CA LEU A 78 -0.31 22.61 15.21
C LEU A 78 -0.94 21.88 14.03
N LEU A 79 -0.11 21.21 13.23
CA LEU A 79 -0.55 20.33 12.15
C LEU A 79 -0.31 18.87 12.55
N LEU A 80 -1.39 18.10 12.62
CA LEU A 80 -1.34 16.67 12.88
C LEU A 80 -1.41 15.90 11.56
N CYS A 81 -0.45 14.99 11.36
CA CYS A 81 -0.37 14.11 10.19
C CYS A 81 -0.35 12.64 10.64
N PRO A 82 -0.89 11.68 9.85
CA PRO A 82 -0.96 10.28 10.26
C PRO A 82 0.40 9.58 10.28
N THR A 83 1.31 9.98 9.39
CA THR A 83 2.62 9.37 9.27
C THR A 83 3.74 10.37 9.45
N ARG A 84 4.91 9.84 9.81
CA ARG A 84 6.13 10.63 9.91
C ARG A 84 6.50 11.26 8.58
N GLU A 85 6.33 10.50 7.50
CA GLU A 85 6.70 10.91 6.15
C GLU A 85 5.89 12.14 5.71
N LEU A 86 4.58 12.15 5.98
CA LEU A 86 3.73 13.33 5.75
C LEU A 86 4.13 14.50 6.62
N ALA A 87 4.41 14.26 7.91
CA ALA A 87 4.88 15.33 8.80
C ALA A 87 6.20 15.97 8.30
N MET A 88 7.11 15.17 7.73
CA MET A 88 8.36 15.68 7.14
C MET A 88 8.11 16.45 5.84
N GLN A 89 7.24 15.95 4.96
CA GLN A 89 6.88 16.63 3.72
C GLN A 89 6.18 17.95 3.97
N ALA A 90 5.19 17.97 4.87
CA ALA A 90 4.52 19.20 5.28
C ALA A 90 5.50 20.20 5.90
N ALA A 91 6.51 19.73 6.66
CA ALA A 91 7.54 20.61 7.20
C ALA A 91 8.44 21.22 6.11
N GLU A 92 8.82 20.44 5.10
CA GLU A 92 9.58 20.94 3.95
C GLU A 92 8.75 21.95 3.14
N GLU A 93 7.47 21.66 2.93
CA GLU A 93 6.54 22.55 2.23
C GLU A 93 6.37 23.89 2.96
N VAL A 94 6.15 23.84 4.29
CA VAL A 94 6.08 25.06 5.12
C VAL A 94 7.39 25.84 5.06
N GLN A 95 8.56 25.18 5.03
CA GLN A 95 9.85 25.86 4.89
C GLN A 95 9.98 26.58 3.54
N LYS A 96 9.52 25.97 2.44
CA LYS A 96 9.51 26.61 1.11
C LYS A 96 8.57 27.82 1.08
N LEU A 97 7.35 27.66 1.57
CA LEU A 97 6.34 28.71 1.61
C LEU A 97 6.72 29.87 2.54
N SER A 98 7.43 29.60 3.63
CA SER A 98 7.87 30.64 4.59
C SER A 98 9.23 31.26 4.25
N LYS A 99 9.87 30.90 3.12
CA LYS A 99 11.22 31.37 2.73
C LYS A 99 11.40 32.89 2.81
N TYR A 100 10.39 33.65 2.40
CA TYR A 100 10.42 35.12 2.38
C TYR A 100 9.77 35.77 3.61
N ARG A 101 9.18 34.98 4.51
CA ARG A 101 8.51 35.47 5.72
C ARG A 101 9.37 35.18 6.95
N SER A 102 10.03 36.22 7.45
CA SER A 102 10.80 36.12 8.69
C SER A 102 9.91 35.79 9.90
N GLY A 103 10.46 35.03 10.84
CA GLY A 103 9.80 34.71 12.12
C GLY A 103 9.07 33.37 12.15
N VAL A 104 8.82 32.70 11.03
CA VAL A 104 8.25 31.35 11.01
C VAL A 104 9.32 30.33 11.40
N LYS A 105 9.06 29.54 12.45
CA LYS A 105 9.94 28.48 12.93
C LYS A 105 9.18 27.16 13.02
N THR A 106 9.48 26.30 12.05
CA THR A 106 8.83 24.99 11.89
C THR A 106 9.62 23.88 12.55
N VAL A 107 8.96 23.08 13.39
CA VAL A 107 9.53 21.87 13.99
C VAL A 107 8.62 20.68 13.74
N ALA A 108 9.19 19.64 13.11
CA ALA A 108 8.52 18.37 12.92
C ALA A 108 8.80 17.42 14.09
N VAL A 109 7.76 16.84 14.70
CA VAL A 109 7.85 15.87 15.79
C VAL A 109 7.15 14.56 15.45
N TYR A 110 7.86 13.44 15.53
CA TYR A 110 7.33 12.14 15.17
C TYR A 110 8.02 10.96 15.88
N GLY A 111 7.35 9.81 15.85
CA GLY A 111 7.89 8.54 16.35
C GLY A 111 9.11 8.03 15.56
N GLY A 112 9.87 7.10 16.14
CA GLY A 112 11.01 6.46 15.46
C GLY A 112 12.27 7.33 15.31
N ALA A 113 12.27 8.56 15.80
CA ALA A 113 13.45 9.40 15.98
C ALA A 113 13.69 9.70 17.48
N PRO A 114 14.95 9.93 17.90
CA PRO A 114 15.27 10.30 19.28
C PRO A 114 14.48 11.54 19.72
N ILE A 115 13.79 11.44 20.86
CA ILE A 115 12.97 12.54 21.38
C ILE A 115 13.83 13.71 21.85
N ASP A 116 15.02 13.47 22.39
CA ASP A 116 15.89 14.53 22.92
C ASP A 116 16.29 15.56 21.85
N ARG A 117 16.47 15.12 20.61
CA ARG A 117 16.71 16.03 19.47
C ARG A 117 15.49 16.89 19.17
N GLN A 118 14.29 16.34 19.32
CA GLN A 118 13.03 17.08 19.12
C GLN A 118 12.81 18.07 20.26
N ILE A 119 13.11 17.68 21.51
CA ILE A 119 13.09 18.57 22.69
C ILE A 119 14.05 19.74 22.50
N ALA A 120 15.29 19.48 22.07
CA ALA A 120 16.27 20.53 21.81
C ALA A 120 15.78 21.54 20.74
N ARG A 121 15.17 21.04 19.65
CA ARG A 121 14.60 21.89 18.59
C ARG A 121 13.41 22.71 19.07
N LEU A 122 12.50 22.12 19.84
CA LEU A 122 11.39 22.85 20.46
C LEU A 122 11.90 23.91 21.45
N GLY A 123 12.97 23.61 22.21
CA GLY A 123 13.60 24.53 23.15
C GLY A 123 14.27 25.75 22.50
N GLN A 124 14.66 25.67 21.22
CA GLN A 124 15.14 26.82 20.42
C GLN A 124 14.00 27.76 19.99
N GLY A 125 12.75 27.37 20.24
CA GLY A 125 11.54 28.09 19.91
C GLY A 125 10.92 27.62 18.60
N ALA A 126 9.60 27.36 18.62
CA ALA A 126 8.80 26.94 17.47
C ALA A 126 7.42 27.60 17.53
N ASN A 127 6.93 28.09 16.39
CA ASN A 127 5.54 28.59 16.28
C ASN A 127 4.67 27.73 15.36
N PHE A 128 5.28 26.93 14.49
CA PHE A 128 4.60 25.95 13.65
C PHE A 128 5.11 24.55 14.01
N VAL A 129 4.29 23.78 14.73
CA VAL A 129 4.61 22.38 15.06
C VAL A 129 3.84 21.46 14.14
N ILE A 130 4.54 20.48 13.55
CA ILE A 130 3.97 19.48 12.66
C ILE A 130 4.29 18.12 13.25
N GLY A 131 3.34 17.21 13.38
CA GLY A 131 3.69 15.92 13.95
C GLY A 131 2.65 14.82 13.92
N THR A 132 3.11 13.61 14.28
CA THR A 132 2.24 12.45 14.45
C THR A 132 1.57 12.48 15.83
N PRO A 133 0.27 12.15 15.96
CA PRO A 133 -0.47 12.26 17.22
C PRO A 133 0.25 11.69 18.44
N GLY A 134 0.67 10.42 18.38
CA GLY A 134 1.34 9.78 19.53
C GLY A 134 2.60 10.51 20.01
N ARG A 135 3.42 11.06 19.10
CA ARG A 135 4.63 11.82 19.49
C ARG A 135 4.30 13.23 20.00
N VAL A 136 3.32 13.91 19.40
CA VAL A 136 2.85 15.21 19.88
C VAL A 136 2.33 15.07 21.31
N MET A 137 1.51 14.05 21.56
CA MET A 137 1.00 13.74 22.89
C MET A 137 2.12 13.45 23.91
N ASP A 138 3.16 12.70 23.52
CA ASP A 138 4.34 12.43 24.38
C ASP A 138 5.06 13.74 24.76
N HIS A 139 5.24 14.67 23.82
CA HIS A 139 5.83 15.98 24.10
C HIS A 139 4.98 16.85 25.05
N ILE A 140 3.65 16.83 24.90
CA ILE A 140 2.71 17.53 25.77
C ILE A 140 2.77 16.96 27.19
N ARG A 141 2.71 15.63 27.34
CA ARG A 141 2.80 14.95 28.65
C ARG A 141 4.13 15.24 29.36
N ARG A 142 5.23 15.34 28.61
CA ARG A 142 6.54 15.73 29.14
C ARG A 142 6.71 17.23 29.39
N LYS A 143 5.69 18.05 29.10
CA LYS A 143 5.72 19.52 29.21
C LYS A 143 6.80 20.18 28.33
N THR A 144 7.24 19.49 27.30
CA THR A 144 8.23 19.99 26.31
C THR A 144 7.56 20.69 25.12
N LEU A 145 6.27 20.46 24.94
CA LEU A 145 5.40 21.19 24.04
C LEU A 145 4.24 21.76 24.86
N LYS A 146 4.01 23.06 24.74
CA LYS A 146 2.91 23.78 25.40
C LYS A 146 2.00 24.36 24.32
N LEU A 147 0.69 24.23 24.51
CA LEU A 147 -0.31 24.62 23.52
C LEU A 147 -1.11 25.86 23.96
N ASP A 148 -0.73 26.53 25.06
CA ASP A 148 -1.51 27.62 25.67
C ASP A 148 -1.83 28.77 24.71
N THR A 149 -1.00 28.97 23.69
CA THR A 149 -1.11 30.06 22.69
C THR A 149 -1.50 29.56 21.30
N LEU A 150 -1.96 28.32 21.21
CA LEU A 150 -2.31 27.69 19.96
C LEU A 150 -3.57 28.33 19.40
N LYS A 151 -3.46 28.93 18.21
CA LYS A 151 -4.55 29.63 17.55
C LYS A 151 -5.19 28.79 16.43
N LEU A 152 -4.42 27.88 15.82
CA LEU A 152 -4.88 27.03 14.72
C LEU A 152 -4.44 25.57 14.92
N VAL A 153 -5.40 24.65 14.85
CA VAL A 153 -5.15 23.21 14.74
C VAL A 153 -5.59 22.71 13.37
N ILE A 154 -4.73 21.94 12.71
CA ILE A 154 -5.00 21.33 11.42
C ILE A 154 -4.89 19.81 11.56
N LEU A 155 -5.92 19.08 11.16
CA LEU A 155 -5.96 17.63 11.07
C LEU A 155 -5.87 17.24 9.60
N ASP A 156 -4.71 16.77 9.13
CA ASP A 156 -4.53 16.29 7.75
C ASP A 156 -4.66 14.77 7.68
N GLU A 157 -5.29 14.28 6.61
CA GLU A 157 -5.68 12.86 6.44
C GLU A 157 -6.31 12.27 7.71
N ALA A 158 -7.32 12.97 8.23
CA ALA A 158 -7.92 12.65 9.53
C ALA A 158 -8.53 11.25 9.59
N ASP A 159 -9.17 10.79 8.51
CA ASP A 159 -9.67 9.41 8.37
C ASP A 159 -8.55 8.38 8.54
N GLU A 160 -7.36 8.65 7.99
CA GLU A 160 -6.22 7.76 8.12
C GLU A 160 -5.67 7.71 9.54
N MET A 161 -5.62 8.84 10.24
CA MET A 161 -5.24 8.85 11.66
C MET A 161 -6.16 7.95 12.50
N LEU A 162 -7.46 7.94 12.21
CA LEU A 162 -8.42 7.08 12.89
C LEU A 162 -8.23 5.60 12.54
N ASN A 163 -7.99 5.29 11.26
CA ASN A 163 -7.69 3.93 10.81
C ASN A 163 -6.44 3.34 11.49
N MET A 164 -5.48 4.20 11.83
CA MET A 164 -4.26 3.84 12.56
C MET A 164 -4.45 3.73 14.08
N GLY A 165 -5.66 4.03 14.59
CA GLY A 165 -5.97 3.96 16.01
C GLY A 165 -5.58 5.21 16.82
N PHE A 166 -5.23 6.33 16.18
CA PHE A 166 -4.83 7.57 16.88
C PHE A 166 -5.98 8.40 17.43
N ARG A 167 -7.18 7.83 17.53
CA ARG A 167 -8.36 8.57 17.98
C ARG A 167 -8.17 9.19 19.37
N GLU A 168 -7.80 8.35 20.34
CA GLU A 168 -7.62 8.78 21.73
C GLU A 168 -6.49 9.83 21.85
N ASP A 169 -5.42 9.65 21.07
CA ASP A 169 -4.31 10.61 21.02
C ASP A 169 -4.77 11.98 20.51
N ILE A 170 -5.58 12.01 19.43
CA ILE A 170 -6.13 13.26 18.87
C ILE A 170 -7.06 13.93 19.88
N GLU A 171 -8.03 13.20 20.44
CA GLU A 171 -8.97 13.74 21.42
C GLU A 171 -8.25 14.30 22.65
N THR A 172 -7.17 13.64 23.08
CA THR A 172 -6.28 14.12 24.15
C THR A 172 -5.54 15.39 23.75
N ILE A 173 -4.93 15.45 22.57
CA ILE A 173 -4.21 16.65 22.12
C ILE A 173 -5.15 17.86 22.06
N LEU A 174 -6.36 17.67 21.51
CA LEU A 174 -7.35 18.72 21.37
C LEU A 174 -7.91 19.21 22.72
N SER A 175 -7.84 18.39 23.78
CA SER A 175 -8.24 18.82 25.13
C SER A 175 -7.19 19.66 25.86
N PHE A 176 -5.92 19.57 25.45
CA PHE A 176 -4.85 20.48 25.90
C PHE A 176 -4.80 21.78 25.11
N ALA A 177 -5.51 21.86 23.97
CA ALA A 177 -5.58 23.07 23.17
C ALA A 177 -6.60 24.07 23.75
N PRO A 178 -6.41 25.39 23.60
CA PRO A 178 -7.36 26.40 24.04
C PRO A 178 -8.75 26.20 23.41
N GLU A 179 -9.81 26.58 24.12
CA GLU A 179 -11.17 26.54 23.57
C GLU A 179 -11.34 27.50 22.40
N GLU A 180 -10.79 28.71 22.53
CA GLU A 180 -10.77 29.71 21.47
C GLU A 180 -9.60 29.45 20.52
N ARG A 181 -9.87 28.65 19.49
CA ARG A 181 -8.95 28.36 18.39
C ARG A 181 -9.75 28.05 17.12
N GLN A 182 -9.11 28.21 15.97
CA GLN A 182 -9.58 27.69 14.70
C GLN A 182 -9.20 26.21 14.56
N THR A 183 -10.12 25.38 14.08
CA THR A 183 -9.89 23.97 13.79
C THR A 183 -10.24 23.64 12.34
N VAL A 184 -9.23 23.21 11.59
CA VAL A 184 -9.34 22.86 10.17
C VAL A 184 -9.10 21.35 10.01
N LEU A 185 -9.99 20.67 9.29
CA LEU A 185 -9.91 19.23 9.06
C LEU A 185 -9.90 18.93 7.57
N PHE A 186 -8.92 18.15 7.13
CA PHE A 186 -8.84 17.60 5.79
C PHE A 186 -8.95 16.08 5.84
N SER A 187 -9.85 15.54 5.02
CA SER A 187 -10.11 14.10 4.98
C SER A 187 -10.64 13.69 3.60
N ALA A 188 -10.31 12.49 3.13
CA ALA A 188 -10.91 11.98 1.90
C ALA A 188 -12.35 11.52 2.16
N THR A 189 -12.58 10.99 3.36
CA THR A 189 -13.84 10.36 3.78
C THR A 189 -14.38 10.97 5.06
N MET A 190 -15.68 10.78 5.32
CA MET A 190 -16.36 11.31 6.51
C MET A 190 -17.09 10.20 7.28
N PRO A 191 -16.37 9.20 7.81
CA PRO A 191 -16.98 8.15 8.62
C PRO A 191 -17.56 8.74 9.92
N PRO A 192 -18.48 8.03 10.62
CA PRO A 192 -19.10 8.51 11.84
C PRO A 192 -18.12 9.00 12.92
N ALA A 193 -16.92 8.41 12.98
CA ALA A 193 -15.89 8.81 13.92
C ALA A 193 -15.27 10.19 13.59
N ILE A 194 -15.08 10.53 12.30
CA ILE A 194 -14.67 11.88 11.90
C ILE A 194 -15.78 12.89 12.19
N LEU A 195 -17.03 12.54 11.86
CA LEU A 195 -18.19 13.39 12.16
C LEU A 195 -18.36 13.66 13.66
N ALA A 196 -17.94 12.75 14.53
CA ALA A 196 -17.92 12.97 15.97
C ALA A 196 -16.85 14.01 16.37
N ILE A 197 -15.65 13.93 15.79
CA ILE A 197 -14.58 14.91 16.02
C ILE A 197 -15.02 16.30 15.55
N THR A 198 -15.59 16.42 14.36
CA THR A 198 -16.05 17.72 13.84
C THR A 198 -17.11 18.34 14.74
N LYS A 199 -18.09 17.54 15.20
CA LYS A 199 -19.16 18.05 16.10
C LYS A 199 -18.66 18.49 17.47
N GLN A 200 -17.60 17.87 17.97
CA GLN A 200 -17.10 18.14 19.31
C GLN A 200 -16.03 19.24 19.34
N TYR A 201 -15.21 19.35 18.29
CA TYR A 201 -14.01 20.18 18.29
C TYR A 201 -13.99 21.28 17.22
N GLN A 202 -15.02 21.40 16.38
CA GLN A 202 -15.19 22.52 15.46
C GLN A 202 -16.42 23.38 15.79
N ARG A 203 -16.40 24.64 15.38
CA ARG A 203 -17.48 25.64 15.55
C ARG A 203 -18.00 26.04 14.18
N GLU A 204 -19.25 25.66 13.88
CA GLU A 204 -19.94 25.99 12.60
C GLU A 204 -19.04 25.80 11.36
N PRO A 205 -18.46 24.60 11.13
CA PRO A 205 -17.46 24.42 10.10
C PRO A 205 -18.05 24.51 8.69
N GLU A 206 -17.38 25.23 7.81
CA GLU A 206 -17.69 25.30 6.38
C GLU A 206 -17.16 24.07 5.65
N MET A 207 -18.02 23.39 4.88
CA MET A 207 -17.63 22.18 4.14
C MET A 207 -17.31 22.49 2.68
N VAL A 208 -16.06 22.27 2.29
CA VAL A 208 -15.59 22.40 0.90
C VAL A 208 -15.36 21.00 0.34
N GLN A 209 -16.15 20.60 -0.65
CA GLN A 209 -16.07 19.26 -1.24
C GLN A 209 -15.67 19.31 -2.71
N ILE A 210 -14.54 18.67 -3.05
CA ILE A 210 -14.07 18.52 -4.43
C ILE A 210 -14.31 17.10 -4.92
N ASN A 211 -15.26 16.93 -5.83
CA ASN A 211 -15.58 15.64 -6.46
C ASN A 211 -14.67 15.39 -7.68
N ARG A 212 -13.37 15.10 -7.45
CA ARG A 212 -12.42 14.69 -8.52
C ARG A 212 -12.24 13.18 -8.66
N GLN A 213 -12.89 12.38 -7.81
CA GLN A 213 -12.68 10.92 -7.70
C GLN A 213 -12.75 10.16 -9.02
N GLN A 214 -13.53 10.62 -9.99
CA GLN A 214 -13.77 9.90 -11.24
C GLN A 214 -12.64 10.13 -12.25
N VAL A 215 -12.16 11.38 -12.39
CA VAL A 215 -11.23 11.77 -13.47
C VAL A 215 -9.87 11.06 -13.39
N THR A 216 -9.32 10.86 -12.18
CA THR A 216 -8.04 10.15 -12.01
C THR A 216 -8.16 8.63 -12.14
N ILE A 217 -9.33 8.06 -11.85
CA ILE A 217 -9.56 6.62 -12.01
C ILE A 217 -9.69 6.28 -13.49
N ASP A 218 -10.34 7.16 -14.26
CA ASP A 218 -10.56 6.97 -15.70
C ASP A 218 -9.25 7.01 -16.51
N ALA A 219 -8.20 7.70 -16.02
CA ALA A 219 -6.88 7.76 -16.65
C ALA A 219 -5.98 6.54 -16.36
N ILE A 220 -6.41 5.61 -15.51
CA ILE A 220 -5.64 4.44 -15.10
C ILE A 220 -6.19 3.19 -15.79
N GLU A 221 -5.33 2.55 -16.59
CA GLU A 221 -5.60 1.22 -17.14
C GLU A 221 -5.66 0.20 -16.00
N GLN A 222 -6.84 -0.39 -15.79
CA GLN A 222 -7.10 -1.30 -14.68
C GLN A 222 -7.38 -2.72 -15.16
N ALA A 223 -6.60 -3.69 -14.68
CA ALA A 223 -6.80 -5.10 -15.01
C ALA A 223 -6.64 -6.03 -13.79
N SER A 224 -7.24 -7.21 -13.90
CA SER A 224 -7.12 -8.28 -12.91
C SER A 224 -6.62 -9.56 -13.55
N PHE A 225 -5.76 -10.27 -12.82
CA PHE A 225 -5.22 -11.56 -13.24
C PHE A 225 -5.70 -12.63 -12.27
N GLU A 226 -6.47 -13.60 -12.77
CA GLU A 226 -6.87 -14.75 -11.97
C GLU A 226 -5.71 -15.76 -11.91
N VAL A 227 -5.19 -15.96 -10.71
CA VAL A 227 -4.02 -16.79 -10.43
C VAL A 227 -4.43 -18.05 -9.66
N PRO A 228 -3.91 -19.23 -10.02
CA PRO A 228 -4.03 -20.41 -9.19
C PRO A 228 -3.59 -20.16 -7.74
N MET A 229 -4.28 -20.80 -6.79
CA MET A 229 -3.94 -20.68 -5.36
C MET A 229 -2.48 -21.08 -5.13
N GLY A 230 -1.75 -20.27 -4.36
CA GLY A 230 -0.32 -20.48 -4.07
C GLY A 230 0.65 -19.96 -5.12
N ARG A 231 0.20 -19.64 -6.36
CA ARG A 231 1.07 -19.27 -7.48
C ARG A 231 1.19 -17.77 -7.75
N LYS A 232 0.80 -16.93 -6.78
CA LYS A 232 0.80 -15.46 -6.94
C LYS A 232 2.20 -14.89 -7.15
N MET A 233 3.25 -15.46 -6.55
CA MET A 233 4.63 -14.99 -6.74
C MET A 233 5.10 -15.19 -8.20
N ASP A 234 4.81 -16.35 -8.77
CA ASP A 234 5.14 -16.64 -10.17
C ASP A 234 4.33 -15.75 -11.12
N ALA A 235 3.04 -15.55 -10.85
CA ALA A 235 2.20 -14.65 -11.63
C ALA A 235 2.69 -13.20 -11.55
N LEU A 236 3.11 -12.74 -10.37
CA LEU A 236 3.72 -11.43 -10.21
C LEU A 236 4.97 -11.29 -11.08
N ASN A 237 5.87 -12.28 -11.04
CA ASN A 237 7.08 -12.31 -11.85
C ASN A 237 6.75 -12.20 -13.34
N LEU A 238 5.81 -13.02 -13.83
CA LEU A 238 5.36 -13.00 -15.23
C LEU A 238 4.79 -11.65 -15.64
N VAL A 239 3.90 -11.06 -14.83
CA VAL A 239 3.31 -9.74 -15.09
C VAL A 239 4.41 -8.66 -15.11
N LEU A 240 5.33 -8.65 -14.14
CA LEU A 240 6.42 -7.67 -14.12
C LEU A 240 7.34 -7.80 -15.35
N ARG A 241 7.61 -9.02 -15.82
CA ARG A 241 8.44 -9.22 -17.03
C ARG A 241 7.73 -8.83 -18.31
N ALA A 242 6.44 -9.11 -18.43
CA ALA A 242 5.65 -8.79 -19.62
C ALA A 242 5.56 -7.28 -19.83
N TYR A 243 5.23 -6.54 -18.77
CA TYR A 243 5.03 -5.10 -18.87
C TYR A 243 6.33 -4.31 -18.70
N ALA A 244 7.30 -4.82 -17.92
CA ALA A 244 8.59 -4.22 -17.60
C ALA A 244 8.50 -2.71 -17.27
N PRO A 245 7.82 -2.35 -16.16
CA PRO A 245 7.65 -0.95 -15.76
C PRO A 245 8.99 -0.30 -15.38
N LYS A 246 9.16 1.02 -15.62
CA LYS A 246 10.36 1.76 -15.18
C LYS A 246 10.36 1.99 -13.67
N SER A 247 9.17 2.16 -13.09
CA SER A 247 8.92 2.30 -11.66
C SER A 247 7.61 1.61 -11.30
N ALA A 248 7.63 0.75 -10.29
CA ALA A 248 6.40 0.14 -9.81
C ALA A 248 6.38 -0.06 -8.29
N ILE A 249 5.17 -0.08 -7.74
CA ILE A 249 4.92 -0.47 -6.36
C ILE A 249 4.06 -1.73 -6.31
N VAL A 250 4.46 -2.69 -5.48
CA VAL A 250 3.74 -3.94 -5.23
C VAL A 250 3.19 -3.93 -3.81
N PHE A 251 1.87 -3.95 -3.68
CA PHE A 251 1.19 -3.89 -2.39
C PHE A 251 0.87 -5.27 -1.81
N CYS A 252 1.31 -5.51 -0.58
CA CYS A 252 1.04 -6.71 0.21
C CYS A 252 0.37 -6.35 1.55
N ASN A 253 -0.39 -7.27 2.14
CA ASN A 253 -1.11 -6.97 3.37
C ASN A 253 -0.27 -7.16 4.65
N THR A 254 0.78 -7.98 4.62
CA THR A 254 1.59 -8.30 5.81
C THR A 254 3.06 -7.94 5.62
N LYS A 255 3.74 -7.62 6.74
CA LYS A 255 5.16 -7.28 6.76
C LYS A 255 6.04 -8.45 6.32
N SER A 256 5.71 -9.66 6.77
CA SER A 256 6.43 -10.88 6.39
C SER A 256 6.35 -11.15 4.89
N MET A 257 5.20 -10.88 4.26
CA MET A 257 5.04 -11.03 2.82
C MET A 257 5.87 -10.01 2.05
N VAL A 258 6.01 -8.78 2.58
CA VAL A 258 6.92 -7.78 1.97
C VAL A 258 8.34 -8.30 1.93
N ASP A 259 8.85 -8.85 3.04
CA ASP A 259 10.22 -9.40 3.10
C ASP A 259 10.40 -10.61 2.16
N GLU A 260 9.46 -11.56 2.22
CA GLU A 260 9.48 -12.78 1.40
C GLU A 260 9.43 -12.46 -0.10
N LEU A 261 8.53 -11.57 -0.50
CA LEU A 261 8.36 -11.18 -1.89
C LEU A 261 9.55 -10.35 -2.40
N THR A 262 10.12 -9.49 -1.56
CA THR A 262 11.33 -8.72 -1.91
C THR A 262 12.51 -9.66 -2.15
N ALA A 263 12.72 -10.66 -1.28
CA ALA A 263 13.77 -11.65 -1.46
C ALA A 263 13.54 -12.46 -2.76
N TYR A 264 12.33 -12.99 -2.94
CA TYR A 264 11.96 -13.74 -4.14
C TYR A 264 12.21 -12.93 -5.43
N LEU A 265 11.79 -11.66 -5.48
CA LEU A 265 11.99 -10.82 -6.67
C LEU A 265 13.48 -10.56 -6.95
N ASN A 266 14.29 -10.31 -5.92
CA ASN A 266 15.73 -10.12 -6.10
C ASN A 266 16.42 -11.41 -6.58
N ASP A 267 16.06 -12.57 -6.02
CA ASP A 267 16.58 -13.88 -6.46
C ASP A 267 16.23 -14.20 -7.91
N HIS A 268 15.13 -13.63 -8.44
CA HIS A 268 14.70 -13.76 -9.82
C HIS A 268 15.19 -12.61 -10.73
N GLY A 269 16.15 -11.81 -10.27
CA GLY A 269 16.84 -10.80 -11.08
C GLY A 269 16.10 -9.46 -11.24
N PHE A 270 15.10 -9.19 -10.40
CA PHE A 270 14.54 -7.84 -10.29
C PHE A 270 15.33 -6.99 -9.29
N SER A 271 15.29 -5.67 -9.45
CA SER A 271 15.81 -4.74 -8.44
C SER A 271 14.65 -4.26 -7.57
N ALA A 272 14.44 -4.96 -6.44
CA ALA A 272 13.33 -4.73 -5.53
C ALA A 272 13.78 -4.34 -4.12
N ALA A 273 13.08 -3.38 -3.50
CA ALA A 273 13.26 -3.03 -2.09
C ALA A 273 11.94 -3.13 -1.32
N GLY A 274 12.01 -3.62 -0.07
CA GLY A 274 10.87 -3.74 0.83
C GLY A 274 10.66 -2.49 1.68
N LEU A 275 9.41 -2.13 1.94
CA LEU A 275 9.00 -1.04 2.83
C LEU A 275 7.83 -1.46 3.72
N HIS A 276 8.12 -1.69 5.02
CA HIS A 276 7.11 -2.07 6.01
C HIS A 276 7.34 -1.37 7.37
N GLY A 277 6.39 -1.53 8.29
CA GLY A 277 6.35 -0.77 9.56
C GLY A 277 7.37 -1.15 10.64
N ASP A 278 8.09 -2.27 10.50
CA ASP A 278 9.11 -2.70 11.49
C ASP A 278 10.53 -2.23 11.13
N MET A 279 10.68 -1.59 9.96
CA MET A 279 11.96 -1.06 9.52
C MET A 279 12.40 0.11 10.38
N LYS A 280 13.70 0.15 10.71
CA LYS A 280 14.29 1.35 11.31
C LYS A 280 14.16 2.51 10.34
N GLN A 281 14.02 3.72 10.85
CA GLN A 281 13.88 4.88 9.97
C GLN A 281 15.05 5.00 8.99
N SER A 282 16.29 4.86 9.46
CA SER A 282 17.45 5.00 8.58
C SER A 282 17.36 4.10 7.36
N GLN A 283 16.84 2.88 7.53
CA GLN A 283 16.58 1.93 6.44
C GLN A 283 15.44 2.42 5.55
N ARG A 284 14.33 2.90 6.13
CA ARG A 284 13.21 3.48 5.35
C ARG A 284 13.72 4.62 4.46
N THR A 285 14.44 5.60 5.03
CA THR A 285 15.01 6.73 4.29
C THR A 285 15.94 6.25 3.18
N GLN A 286 16.82 5.29 3.44
CA GLN A 286 17.72 4.74 2.43
C GLN A 286 16.97 4.06 1.26
N VAL A 287 15.93 3.27 1.56
CA VAL A 287 15.08 2.63 0.55
C VAL A 287 14.36 3.69 -0.29
N MET A 288 13.78 4.71 0.35
CA MET A 288 13.09 5.79 -0.35
C MET A 288 14.04 6.59 -1.25
N ASP A 289 15.23 6.95 -0.75
CA ASP A 289 16.24 7.67 -1.53
C ASP A 289 16.73 6.84 -2.71
N GLY A 290 16.91 5.53 -2.52
CA GLY A 290 17.27 4.59 -3.58
C GLY A 290 16.21 4.51 -4.66
N PHE A 291 14.94 4.42 -4.27
CA PHE A 291 13.81 4.33 -5.19
C PHE A 291 13.58 5.64 -5.96
N LYS A 292 13.62 6.80 -5.27
CA LYS A 292 13.53 8.13 -5.90
C LYS A 292 14.64 8.37 -6.93
N ARG A 293 15.85 7.89 -6.65
CA ARG A 293 17.01 7.97 -7.56
C ARG A 293 17.02 6.87 -8.64
N ARG A 294 15.96 6.05 -8.74
CA ARG A 294 15.83 4.91 -9.66
C ARG A 294 16.96 3.88 -9.55
N LYS A 295 17.59 3.76 -8.38
CA LYS A 295 18.53 2.65 -8.09
C LYS A 295 17.79 1.33 -7.95
N THR A 296 16.56 1.39 -7.43
CA THR A 296 15.61 0.29 -7.40
C THR A 296 14.42 0.64 -8.27
N ALA A 297 13.95 -0.32 -9.07
CA ALA A 297 12.82 -0.12 -9.98
C ALA A 297 11.49 -0.56 -9.34
N LEU A 298 11.55 -1.45 -8.35
CA LEU A 298 10.38 -2.00 -7.67
C LEU A 298 10.42 -1.70 -6.16
N LEU A 299 9.29 -1.23 -5.64
CA LEU A 299 9.06 -1.09 -4.21
C LEU A 299 7.99 -2.09 -3.78
N VAL A 300 8.27 -2.96 -2.84
CA VAL A 300 7.27 -3.86 -2.24
C VAL A 300 6.86 -3.28 -0.90
N ALA A 301 5.58 -3.02 -0.66
CA ALA A 301 5.16 -2.30 0.53
C ALA A 301 3.82 -2.76 1.12
N THR A 302 3.62 -2.48 2.41
CA THR A 302 2.28 -2.53 3.04
C THR A 302 1.58 -1.17 2.93
N ASP A 303 0.25 -1.16 3.02
CA ASP A 303 -0.53 0.09 2.98
C ASP A 303 -0.04 1.12 4.01
N VAL A 304 0.19 0.68 5.25
CA VAL A 304 0.67 1.55 6.33
C VAL A 304 2.02 2.17 6.00
N ALA A 305 2.91 1.39 5.39
CA ALA A 305 4.27 1.82 5.14
C ALA A 305 4.39 2.69 3.88
N ALA A 306 3.46 2.52 2.93
CA ALA A 306 3.37 3.28 1.69
C ALA A 306 2.47 4.52 1.79
N ARG A 307 1.79 4.74 2.92
CA ARG A 307 1.06 5.98 3.16
C ARG A 307 2.01 7.13 3.41
N GLY A 308 1.76 8.26 2.74
CA GLY A 308 2.61 9.42 2.86
C GLY A 308 3.98 9.30 2.20
N ILE A 309 4.24 8.24 1.43
CA ILE A 309 5.45 8.22 0.62
C ILE A 309 5.26 9.16 -0.57
N ASP A 310 6.19 10.09 -0.74
CA ASP A 310 6.29 10.93 -1.93
C ASP A 310 6.94 10.11 -3.03
N VAL A 311 6.19 9.12 -3.51
CA VAL A 311 6.48 8.40 -4.75
C VAL A 311 5.23 8.30 -5.57
N ASP A 312 4.92 9.44 -6.13
CA ASP A 312 3.87 9.62 -7.10
C ASP A 312 4.47 9.50 -8.51
N ASP A 313 3.61 9.39 -9.53
CA ASP A 313 4.00 9.22 -10.94
C ASP A 313 4.75 7.90 -11.23
N LEU A 314 4.23 6.80 -10.65
CA LEU A 314 4.71 5.45 -10.97
C LEU A 314 4.17 4.98 -12.32
N ASP A 315 4.97 4.24 -13.09
CA ASP A 315 4.49 3.60 -14.32
C ASP A 315 3.43 2.52 -14.04
N MET A 316 3.51 1.86 -12.88
CA MET A 316 2.64 0.75 -12.52
C MET A 316 2.41 0.60 -11.02
N VAL A 317 1.18 0.25 -10.65
CA VAL A 317 0.78 -0.22 -9.32
C VAL A 317 0.32 -1.67 -9.44
N LEU A 318 0.79 -2.54 -8.56
CA LEU A 318 0.37 -3.94 -8.54
C LEU A 318 -0.10 -4.37 -7.15
N ASN A 319 -1.38 -4.73 -7.05
CA ASN A 319 -1.97 -5.31 -5.85
C ASN A 319 -1.70 -6.82 -5.82
N TYR A 320 -0.65 -7.24 -5.10
CA TYR A 320 -0.37 -8.67 -4.88
C TYR A 320 -1.48 -9.27 -4.01
N ASP A 321 -1.84 -8.57 -2.93
CA ASP A 321 -3.02 -8.85 -2.13
C ASP A 321 -4.14 -7.85 -2.43
N ILE A 322 -5.39 -8.34 -2.42
CA ILE A 322 -6.56 -7.46 -2.55
C ILE A 322 -6.62 -6.53 -1.32
N PRO A 323 -6.81 -5.20 -1.54
CA PRO A 323 -6.99 -4.26 -0.44
C PRO A 323 -8.25 -4.58 0.37
N GLN A 324 -8.26 -4.17 1.64
CA GLN A 324 -9.35 -4.53 2.56
C GLN A 324 -10.68 -3.85 2.23
N ASN A 325 -10.64 -2.67 1.60
CA ASN A 325 -11.81 -1.92 1.18
C ASN A 325 -11.53 -1.10 -0.09
N SER A 326 -12.56 -0.42 -0.60
CA SER A 326 -12.49 0.43 -1.79
C SER A 326 -11.63 1.68 -1.61
N GLU A 327 -11.54 2.23 -0.40
CA GLU A 327 -10.70 3.39 -0.10
C GLU A 327 -9.22 3.03 -0.29
N TYR A 328 -8.76 1.97 0.37
CA TYR A 328 -7.41 1.42 0.19
C TYR A 328 -7.10 1.17 -1.28
N TYR A 329 -8.06 0.61 -2.04
CA TYR A 329 -7.87 0.41 -3.48
C TYR A 329 -7.58 1.71 -4.22
N VAL A 330 -8.41 2.74 -4.03
CA VAL A 330 -8.24 4.05 -4.66
C VAL A 330 -6.91 4.70 -4.26
N HIS A 331 -6.52 4.61 -2.98
CA HIS A 331 -5.24 5.13 -2.50
C HIS A 331 -4.03 4.41 -3.09
N ARG A 332 -4.11 3.10 -3.31
CA ARG A 332 -3.06 2.31 -3.95
C ARG A 332 -2.91 2.69 -5.42
N ILE A 333 -3.99 2.61 -6.19
CA ILE A 333 -3.93 2.87 -7.65
C ILE A 333 -3.64 4.34 -7.95
N GLY A 334 -4.03 5.26 -7.06
CA GLY A 334 -3.71 6.68 -7.17
C GLY A 334 -2.22 7.02 -7.04
N ARG A 335 -1.31 6.04 -6.98
CA ARG A 335 0.16 6.23 -7.09
C ARG A 335 0.65 6.29 -8.53
N THR A 336 -0.20 5.92 -9.49
CA THR A 336 0.03 6.05 -10.93
C THR A 336 -1.02 7.00 -11.56
N GLY A 337 -0.90 7.31 -12.85
CA GLY A 337 -1.92 8.05 -13.60
C GLY A 337 -2.11 9.51 -13.17
N ARG A 338 -1.03 10.19 -12.75
CA ARG A 338 -1.06 11.58 -12.29
C ARG A 338 -0.58 12.56 -13.36
N ALA A 339 -0.96 13.83 -13.21
CA ALA A 339 -0.54 14.93 -14.09
C ALA A 339 -0.80 14.69 -15.60
N GLY A 340 -1.92 14.02 -15.93
CA GLY A 340 -2.34 13.75 -17.31
C GLY A 340 -1.59 12.61 -18.01
N LYS A 341 -0.72 11.88 -17.31
CA LYS A 341 -0.07 10.67 -17.84
C LYS A 341 -0.93 9.45 -17.64
N GLU A 342 -0.83 8.50 -18.57
CA GLU A 342 -1.42 7.18 -18.43
C GLU A 342 -0.71 6.38 -17.33
N GLY A 343 -1.49 5.64 -16.55
CA GLY A 343 -1.00 4.77 -15.49
C GLY A 343 -1.56 3.37 -15.59
N ARG A 344 -0.88 2.37 -15.01
CA ARG A 344 -1.38 0.99 -14.96
C ARG A 344 -1.59 0.52 -13.54
N ALA A 345 -2.75 -0.07 -13.26
CA ALA A 345 -3.06 -0.68 -11.97
C ALA A 345 -3.56 -2.12 -12.15
N PHE A 346 -2.78 -3.08 -11.66
CA PHE A 346 -3.05 -4.50 -11.81
C PHE A 346 -3.34 -5.17 -10.48
N THR A 347 -4.28 -6.11 -10.45
CA THR A 347 -4.65 -6.83 -9.23
C THR A 347 -4.60 -8.34 -9.42
N LEU A 348 -3.84 -9.03 -8.57
CA LEU A 348 -3.79 -10.49 -8.56
C LEU A 348 -4.90 -11.06 -7.67
N VAL A 349 -5.74 -11.94 -8.23
CA VAL A 349 -6.83 -12.58 -7.50
C VAL A 349 -6.69 -14.10 -7.54
N SER A 350 -6.93 -14.76 -6.42
CA SER A 350 -6.91 -16.23 -6.36
C SER A 350 -8.21 -16.77 -5.77
N GLY A 351 -8.93 -17.54 -6.58
CA GLY A 351 -10.18 -18.21 -6.23
C GLY A 351 -11.36 -17.27 -5.99
N ARG A 352 -12.54 -17.90 -5.88
CA ARG A 352 -13.83 -17.19 -5.92
C ARG A 352 -13.94 -16.05 -4.91
N LYS A 353 -13.54 -16.26 -3.65
CA LYS A 353 -13.67 -15.24 -2.59
C LYS A 353 -13.00 -13.92 -2.98
N GLN A 354 -11.78 -13.99 -3.51
CA GLN A 354 -11.00 -12.82 -3.92
C GLN A 354 -11.62 -12.16 -5.16
N VAL A 355 -12.11 -12.94 -6.13
CA VAL A 355 -12.86 -12.41 -7.28
C VAL A 355 -14.09 -11.62 -6.82
N TRP A 356 -14.87 -12.15 -5.87
CA TRP A 356 -16.03 -11.45 -5.30
C TRP A 356 -15.65 -10.16 -4.57
N GLN A 357 -14.57 -10.18 -3.79
CA GLN A 357 -14.06 -8.99 -3.10
C GLN A 357 -13.65 -7.89 -4.08
N LEU A 358 -12.90 -8.25 -5.14
CA LEU A 358 -12.51 -7.29 -6.17
C LEU A 358 -13.72 -6.72 -6.92
N ARG A 359 -14.73 -7.56 -7.20
CA ARG A 359 -15.97 -7.10 -7.85
C ARG A 359 -16.75 -6.10 -7.02
N ASP A 360 -16.78 -6.28 -5.69
CA ASP A 360 -17.42 -5.32 -4.80
C ASP A 360 -16.67 -3.99 -4.76
N ILE A 361 -15.33 -4.03 -4.72
CA ILE A 361 -14.47 -2.85 -4.83
C ILE A 361 -14.72 -2.11 -6.16
N ALA A 362 -14.72 -2.82 -7.29
CA ALA A 362 -14.99 -2.24 -8.61
C ALA A 362 -16.34 -1.52 -8.66
N ARG A 363 -17.39 -2.14 -8.07
CA ARG A 363 -18.72 -1.54 -7.98
C ARG A 363 -18.75 -0.27 -7.13
N GLN A 364 -18.12 -0.29 -5.95
CA GLN A 364 -18.11 0.86 -5.04
C GLN A 364 -17.32 2.04 -5.61
N THR A 365 -16.23 1.74 -6.32
CA THR A 365 -15.34 2.75 -6.94
C THR A 365 -15.77 3.16 -8.35
N ARG A 366 -16.81 2.52 -8.90
CA ARG A 366 -17.24 2.66 -10.31
C ARG A 366 -16.09 2.45 -11.31
N SER A 367 -15.13 1.59 -10.95
CA SER A 367 -13.96 1.28 -11.77
C SER A 367 -14.25 0.11 -12.71
N THR A 368 -13.75 0.20 -13.95
CA THR A 368 -13.75 -0.91 -14.90
C THR A 368 -12.45 -1.68 -14.75
N ILE A 369 -12.49 -2.84 -14.09
CA ILE A 369 -11.32 -3.71 -13.92
C ILE A 369 -11.43 -4.89 -14.87
N GLU A 370 -10.65 -4.87 -15.96
CA GLU A 370 -10.72 -5.90 -17.01
C GLU A 370 -10.05 -7.21 -16.56
N PRO A 371 -10.74 -8.36 -16.62
CA PRO A 371 -10.08 -9.65 -16.44
C PRO A 371 -9.12 -9.94 -17.61
N ARG A 372 -7.86 -10.28 -17.31
CA ARG A 372 -6.85 -10.65 -18.30
C ARG A 372 -6.19 -11.98 -17.95
N PRO A 373 -5.80 -12.78 -18.95
CA PRO A 373 -4.98 -13.96 -18.71
C PRO A 373 -3.59 -13.54 -18.22
N ILE A 374 -2.95 -14.38 -17.42
CA ILE A 374 -1.56 -14.18 -17.02
C ILE A 374 -0.67 -14.36 -18.25
N PRO A 375 0.28 -13.44 -18.52
CA PRO A 375 1.16 -13.55 -19.67
C PRO A 375 1.95 -14.86 -19.68
N THR A 376 2.05 -15.48 -20.86
CA THR A 376 2.83 -16.71 -21.03
C THR A 376 4.33 -16.41 -21.18
N PRO A 377 5.23 -17.35 -20.83
CA PRO A 377 6.65 -17.20 -21.09
C PRO A 377 6.96 -16.87 -22.56
N GLU A 378 6.22 -17.46 -23.50
CA GLU A 378 6.35 -17.22 -24.93
C GLU A 378 5.98 -15.77 -25.30
N GLU A 379 4.83 -15.27 -24.82
CA GLU A 379 4.39 -13.88 -25.02
C GLU A 379 5.38 -12.87 -24.44
N ILE A 380 5.95 -13.18 -23.27
CA ILE A 380 6.98 -12.35 -22.63
C ILE A 380 8.24 -12.32 -23.50
N ALA A 381 8.70 -13.48 -23.98
CA ALA A 381 9.87 -13.59 -24.83
C ALA A 381 9.68 -12.86 -26.16
N GLU A 382 8.49 -12.91 -26.75
CA GLU A 382 8.14 -12.17 -27.96
C GLU A 382 8.11 -10.66 -27.72
N THR A 383 7.43 -10.20 -26.66
CA THR A 383 7.37 -8.77 -26.29
C THR A 383 8.76 -8.18 -26.03
N ARG A 384 9.63 -8.94 -25.35
CA ARG A 384 11.02 -8.55 -25.09
C ARG A 384 11.82 -8.45 -26.39
N ARG A 385 11.71 -9.45 -27.27
CA ARG A 385 12.38 -9.44 -28.58
C ARG A 385 11.94 -8.23 -29.40
N ALA A 386 10.66 -7.91 -29.44
CA ALA A 386 10.15 -6.72 -30.13
C ALA A 386 10.75 -5.42 -29.58
N ARG A 387 10.76 -5.24 -28.24
CA ARG A 387 11.37 -4.04 -27.61
C ARG A 387 12.88 -3.95 -27.84
N ALA A 388 13.58 -5.08 -27.78
CA ALA A 388 15.01 -5.16 -28.02
C ALA A 388 15.34 -4.77 -29.48
N PHE A 389 14.58 -5.30 -30.43
CA PHE A 389 14.69 -4.96 -31.84
C PHE A 389 14.48 -3.46 -32.09
N GLU A 390 13.41 -2.88 -31.53
CA GLU A 390 13.14 -1.44 -31.68
C GLU A 390 14.27 -0.58 -31.09
N LYS A 391 14.77 -0.92 -29.91
CA LYS A 391 15.91 -0.23 -29.28
C LYS A 391 17.18 -0.33 -30.12
N MET A 392 17.43 -1.50 -30.72
CA MET A 392 18.56 -1.72 -31.61
C MET A 392 18.42 -0.89 -32.89
N LEU A 393 17.23 -0.87 -33.50
CA LEU A 393 16.94 -0.08 -34.69
C LEU A 393 17.14 1.43 -34.44
N GLN A 394 16.68 1.94 -33.30
CA GLN A 394 16.91 3.34 -32.92
C GLN A 394 18.40 3.65 -32.77
N LYS A 395 19.18 2.76 -32.15
CA LYS A 395 20.63 2.95 -32.00
C LYS A 395 21.37 2.88 -33.32
N LEU A 396 21.01 1.95 -34.20
CA LEU A 396 21.61 1.84 -35.54
C LEU A 396 21.39 3.10 -36.36
N ARG A 397 20.17 3.66 -36.32
CA ARG A 397 19.85 4.92 -37.01
C ARG A 397 20.60 6.14 -36.49
N ALA A 398 20.98 6.13 -35.21
CA ALA A 398 21.68 7.24 -34.56
C ALA A 398 23.21 7.08 -34.53
N ALA A 399 23.75 5.92 -34.92
CA ALA A 399 25.17 5.63 -34.84
C ALA A 399 25.92 6.19 -36.05
N GLU A 400 26.86 7.09 -35.81
CA GLU A 400 27.78 7.61 -36.84
C GLU A 400 29.06 6.76 -36.96
N VAL A 401 29.45 6.07 -35.88
CA VAL A 401 30.66 5.23 -35.83
C VAL A 401 30.35 3.92 -35.11
N TYR A 402 30.79 2.80 -35.70
CA TYR A 402 30.62 1.46 -35.15
C TYR A 402 31.92 0.97 -34.53
N ARG A 403 32.07 1.10 -33.20
CA ARG A 403 33.28 0.73 -32.44
C ARG A 403 33.82 -0.67 -32.72
N TYR A 404 32.95 -1.62 -33.08
CA TYR A 404 33.30 -3.03 -33.28
C TYR A 404 33.22 -3.47 -34.74
N ALA A 405 33.28 -2.53 -35.69
CA ALA A 405 33.22 -2.84 -37.12
C ALA A 405 34.38 -3.76 -37.55
N ASP A 406 35.60 -3.46 -37.12
CA ASP A 406 36.80 -4.24 -37.47
C ASP A 406 36.68 -5.69 -36.99
N MET A 407 36.20 -5.90 -35.76
CA MET A 407 35.97 -7.25 -35.21
C MET A 407 34.90 -8.03 -36.00
N ALA A 408 33.86 -7.36 -36.50
CA ALA A 408 32.87 -8.00 -37.35
C ALA A 408 33.45 -8.38 -38.72
N GLN A 409 34.37 -7.56 -39.24
CA GLN A 409 35.07 -7.82 -40.49
C GLN A 409 36.07 -8.98 -40.36
N GLU A 410 36.84 -9.04 -39.26
CA GLU A 410 37.74 -10.17 -38.96
C GLU A 410 36.98 -11.51 -38.97
N LEU A 411 35.76 -11.54 -38.41
CA LEU A 411 34.92 -12.74 -38.45
C LEU A 411 34.46 -13.08 -39.88
N CYS A 412 34.29 -12.08 -40.74
CA CYS A 412 33.97 -12.33 -42.15
C CYS A 412 35.16 -12.88 -42.93
N ASP A 413 36.37 -12.41 -42.60
CA ASP A 413 37.62 -12.89 -43.22
C ASP A 413 37.89 -14.37 -42.87
N GLU A 414 37.41 -14.84 -41.70
CA GLU A 414 37.39 -16.26 -41.30
C GLU A 414 36.29 -17.09 -42.02
N GLY A 415 35.50 -16.48 -42.91
CA GLY A 415 34.52 -17.16 -43.76
C GLY A 415 33.08 -17.17 -43.26
N PHE A 416 32.75 -16.42 -42.21
CA PHE A 416 31.36 -16.25 -41.75
C PHE A 416 30.65 -15.12 -42.48
N SER A 417 29.38 -15.26 -42.82
CA SER A 417 28.61 -14.15 -43.40
C SER A 417 28.24 -13.11 -42.34
N MET A 418 28.04 -11.85 -42.76
CA MET A 418 27.55 -10.78 -41.87
C MET A 418 26.23 -11.16 -41.18
N ASP A 419 25.35 -11.91 -41.86
CA ASP A 419 24.10 -12.41 -41.27
C ASP A 419 24.36 -13.42 -40.15
N GLN A 420 25.34 -14.32 -40.31
CA GLN A 420 25.73 -15.28 -39.28
C GLN A 420 26.34 -14.59 -38.08
N VAL A 421 27.22 -13.61 -38.31
CA VAL A 421 27.84 -12.79 -37.26
C VAL A 421 26.76 -12.01 -36.48
N ALA A 422 25.83 -11.36 -37.19
CA ALA A 422 24.74 -10.62 -36.58
C ALA A 422 23.80 -11.55 -35.78
N ALA A 423 23.40 -12.69 -36.35
CA ALA A 423 22.55 -13.66 -35.68
C ALA A 423 23.20 -14.21 -34.41
N MET A 424 24.50 -14.55 -34.45
CA MET A 424 25.23 -15.03 -33.28
C MET A 424 25.36 -13.95 -32.20
N ALA A 425 25.64 -12.70 -32.58
CA ALA A 425 25.68 -11.59 -31.64
C ALA A 425 24.31 -11.38 -30.95
N LEU A 426 23.22 -11.47 -31.71
CA LEU A 426 21.85 -11.42 -31.18
C LEU A 426 21.57 -12.60 -30.24
N GLU A 427 21.99 -13.82 -30.61
CA GLU A 427 21.84 -15.01 -29.78
C GLU A 427 22.63 -14.88 -28.46
N MET A 428 23.84 -14.32 -28.49
CA MET A 428 24.62 -14.06 -27.28
C MET A 428 24.00 -12.99 -26.38
N LEU A 429 23.37 -11.96 -26.97
CA LEU A 429 22.71 -10.88 -26.24
C LEU A 429 21.35 -11.30 -25.67
N PHE A 430 20.59 -12.15 -26.36
CA PHE A 430 19.19 -12.44 -26.03
C PHE A 430 18.89 -13.93 -25.69
N GLY A 431 19.80 -14.85 -25.99
CA GLY A 431 19.56 -16.30 -25.92
C GLY A 431 19.67 -16.94 -24.53
N LYS A 432 20.27 -16.26 -23.53
CA LYS A 432 20.52 -16.84 -22.19
C LYS A 432 19.31 -16.86 -21.22
N GLU A 433 18.13 -16.39 -21.62
CA GLU A 433 17.08 -16.02 -20.66
C GLU A 433 16.02 -17.09 -20.32
N LYS A 434 16.05 -18.28 -20.94
CA LYS A 434 15.00 -19.30 -20.73
C LYS A 434 14.88 -19.82 -19.28
N HIS A 435 15.93 -19.73 -18.46
CA HIS A 435 15.94 -20.32 -17.12
C HIS A 435 15.39 -19.43 -15.99
N LEU A 436 15.04 -18.15 -16.26
CA LEU A 436 14.59 -17.19 -15.24
C LEU A 436 13.08 -16.88 -15.27
N ILE A 437 12.35 -17.45 -16.23
CA ILE A 437 10.91 -17.23 -16.38
C ILE A 437 10.16 -18.42 -15.77
N PRO A 438 9.39 -18.22 -14.68
CA PRO A 438 8.60 -19.29 -14.09
C PRO A 438 7.61 -19.87 -15.09
N GLN A 439 7.52 -21.20 -15.20
CA GLN A 439 6.43 -21.82 -15.95
C GLN A 439 5.17 -21.85 -15.10
N MET A 440 4.08 -21.32 -15.64
CA MET A 440 2.78 -21.43 -15.01
C MET A 440 2.14 -22.77 -15.40
N VAL A 441 2.47 -23.83 -14.66
CA VAL A 441 1.82 -25.13 -14.82
C VAL A 441 0.35 -24.93 -14.50
N LYS A 442 -0.54 -25.14 -15.49
CA LYS A 442 -1.99 -25.18 -15.25
C LYS A 442 -2.21 -26.22 -14.15
N SER A 443 -3.00 -25.89 -13.11
CA SER A 443 -3.41 -26.89 -12.11
C SER A 443 -3.72 -28.21 -12.80
N PRO A 444 -3.24 -29.36 -12.28
CA PRO A 444 -3.38 -30.62 -12.99
C PRO A 444 -4.84 -30.83 -13.40
N VAL A 445 -5.03 -31.40 -14.59
CA VAL A 445 -6.33 -31.79 -15.16
C VAL A 445 -7.18 -32.40 -14.04
N ARG A 446 -8.44 -31.97 -13.91
CA ARG A 446 -9.39 -32.38 -12.86
C ARG A 446 -9.21 -33.86 -12.48
N GLY A 447 -8.52 -34.12 -11.36
CA GLY A 447 -8.42 -35.46 -10.80
C GLY A 447 -9.79 -35.96 -10.34
N GLU A 448 -9.99 -37.28 -10.43
CA GLU A 448 -11.15 -37.93 -9.85
C GLU A 448 -11.15 -37.77 -8.33
N ARG A 449 -12.34 -37.71 -7.74
CA ARG A 449 -12.47 -37.51 -6.29
C ARG A 449 -12.08 -38.80 -5.58
N LEU A 450 -11.13 -38.73 -4.65
CA LEU A 450 -10.73 -39.90 -3.87
C LEU A 450 -11.95 -40.47 -3.10
N PRO A 451 -12.30 -41.76 -3.26
CA PRO A 451 -13.35 -42.39 -2.47
C PRO A 451 -13.00 -42.34 -0.98
N ARG A 452 -13.99 -42.08 -0.12
CA ARG A 452 -13.76 -41.98 1.33
C ARG A 452 -13.21 -43.30 1.87
N GLY A 453 -12.02 -43.27 2.48
CA GLY A 453 -11.41 -44.43 3.12
C GLY A 453 -10.58 -45.31 2.17
N ALA A 454 -10.42 -44.92 0.91
CA ALA A 454 -9.60 -45.64 -0.07
C ALA A 454 -8.15 -45.11 -0.14
N GLY A 455 -7.81 -44.03 0.58
CA GLY A 455 -6.48 -43.44 0.57
C GLY A 455 -5.57 -43.90 1.70
N VAL A 456 -4.26 -43.75 1.48
CA VAL A 456 -3.23 -43.91 2.51
C VAL A 456 -3.09 -42.60 3.28
N ARG A 457 -2.90 -42.70 4.60
CA ARG A 457 -2.71 -41.53 5.46
C ARG A 457 -1.23 -41.22 5.62
N ILE A 458 -0.88 -39.95 5.44
CA ILE A 458 0.45 -39.42 5.75
C ILE A 458 0.34 -38.35 6.84
N GLY A 459 1.40 -38.18 7.61
CA GLY A 459 1.53 -37.21 8.68
C GLY A 459 2.46 -36.06 8.30
N LEU A 460 2.10 -34.86 8.71
CA LEU A 460 2.89 -33.64 8.56
C LEU A 460 3.15 -33.04 9.95
N SER A 461 4.39 -32.64 10.24
CA SER A 461 4.79 -32.07 11.53
C SER A 461 4.35 -30.59 11.72
N ILE A 462 3.11 -30.27 11.34
CA ILE A 462 2.53 -28.92 11.43
C ILE A 462 1.04 -29.01 11.80
N GLY A 463 0.55 -28.11 12.65
CA GLY A 463 -0.78 -28.20 13.25
C GLY A 463 -1.40 -26.85 13.63
N ARG A 464 -2.40 -26.88 14.52
CA ARG A 464 -3.18 -25.70 14.93
C ARG A 464 -2.37 -24.63 15.65
N GLU A 465 -1.35 -25.04 16.40
CA GLU A 465 -0.44 -24.10 17.08
C GLU A 465 0.28 -23.18 16.09
N GLN A 466 0.41 -23.61 14.83
CA GLN A 466 1.00 -22.82 13.74
C GLN A 466 -0.06 -22.13 12.87
N HIS A 467 -1.30 -21.99 13.35
CA HIS A 467 -2.43 -21.39 12.65
C HIS A 467 -2.74 -21.99 11.26
N ILE A 468 -2.44 -23.28 11.08
CA ILE A 468 -2.69 -23.99 9.82
C ILE A 468 -4.17 -24.26 9.61
N ALA A 469 -4.62 -23.94 8.41
CA ALA A 469 -5.91 -24.29 7.83
C ALA A 469 -5.76 -25.30 6.67
N PRO A 470 -6.82 -26.06 6.33
CA PRO A 470 -6.75 -27.13 5.33
C PRO A 470 -6.24 -26.69 3.95
N ASN A 471 -6.53 -25.45 3.54
CA ASN A 471 -6.09 -24.90 2.26
C ASN A 471 -4.56 -24.77 2.13
N PHE A 472 -3.83 -24.55 3.25
CA PHE A 472 -2.37 -24.53 3.21
C PHE A 472 -1.79 -25.91 2.94
N ILE A 473 -2.42 -26.96 3.47
CA ILE A 473 -2.02 -28.35 3.27
C ILE A 473 -2.31 -28.78 1.83
N VAL A 474 -3.52 -28.48 1.34
CA VAL A 474 -3.91 -28.73 -0.06
C VAL A 474 -2.96 -28.02 -1.01
N GLY A 475 -2.64 -26.75 -0.74
CA GLY A 475 -1.70 -25.98 -1.55
C GLY A 475 -0.29 -26.57 -1.52
N ALA A 476 0.23 -26.92 -0.34
CA ALA A 476 1.57 -27.46 -0.21
C ALA A 476 1.77 -28.79 -0.95
N ILE A 477 0.75 -29.66 -0.90
CA ILE A 477 0.74 -30.94 -1.61
C ILE A 477 0.62 -30.69 -3.12
N ALA A 478 -0.40 -29.96 -3.57
CA ALA A 478 -0.67 -29.74 -4.99
C ALA A 478 0.40 -28.91 -5.72
N GLU A 479 1.22 -28.15 -5.00
CA GLU A 479 2.34 -27.39 -5.56
C GLU A 479 3.56 -28.26 -5.85
N ARG A 480 3.72 -29.38 -5.14
CA ARG A 480 4.95 -30.21 -5.14
C ARG A 480 4.72 -31.60 -5.71
N THR A 481 3.48 -31.95 -5.98
CA THR A 481 3.08 -33.24 -6.53
C THR A 481 2.01 -33.05 -7.59
N ASP A 482 1.81 -34.07 -8.41
CA ASP A 482 0.69 -34.14 -9.37
C ASP A 482 -0.64 -34.53 -8.70
N ILE A 483 -0.83 -34.22 -7.41
CA ILE A 483 -2.05 -34.49 -6.65
C ILE A 483 -2.92 -33.23 -6.64
N THR A 484 -4.12 -33.31 -7.22
CA THR A 484 -5.09 -32.23 -7.13
C THR A 484 -5.81 -32.20 -5.79
N GLY A 485 -6.36 -31.04 -5.40
CA GLY A 485 -7.16 -30.93 -4.17
C GLY A 485 -8.42 -31.80 -4.11
N ARG A 486 -8.84 -32.45 -5.21
CA ARG A 486 -9.94 -33.43 -5.23
C ARG A 486 -9.47 -34.85 -4.94
N GLU A 487 -8.22 -35.16 -5.26
CA GLU A 487 -7.55 -36.41 -4.93
C GLU A 487 -7.10 -36.43 -3.46
N ILE A 488 -7.07 -35.28 -2.80
CA ILE A 488 -6.82 -35.19 -1.36
C ILE A 488 -8.11 -35.54 -0.60
N GLY A 489 -8.02 -36.59 0.21
CA GLY A 489 -9.10 -37.07 1.07
C GLY A 489 -9.23 -36.26 2.37
N LYS A 490 -9.53 -36.95 3.48
CA LYS A 490 -9.73 -36.29 4.77
C LYS A 490 -8.45 -35.59 5.26
N ILE A 491 -8.58 -34.35 5.74
CA ILE A 491 -7.51 -33.60 6.43
C ILE A 491 -7.91 -33.42 7.89
N GLU A 492 -7.07 -33.95 8.79
CA GLU A 492 -7.25 -33.89 10.24
C GLU A 492 -6.12 -33.08 10.86
N ILE A 493 -6.42 -31.87 11.31
CA ILE A 493 -5.44 -30.94 11.91
C ILE A 493 -5.51 -31.05 13.44
N TYR A 494 -4.44 -31.57 14.02
CA TYR A 494 -4.18 -31.63 15.47
C TYR A 494 -3.30 -30.45 15.90
N ASP A 495 -3.00 -30.32 17.19
CA ASP A 495 -2.27 -29.16 17.72
C ASP A 495 -0.86 -29.04 17.12
N ARG A 496 -0.15 -30.18 16.99
CA ARG A 496 1.25 -30.24 16.52
C ARG A 496 1.49 -31.07 15.25
N LYS A 497 0.44 -31.69 14.71
CA LYS A 497 0.51 -32.54 13.52
C LYS A 497 -0.73 -32.41 12.65
N THR A 498 -0.60 -32.67 11.36
CA THR A 498 -1.74 -32.80 10.44
C THR A 498 -1.66 -34.16 9.76
N VAL A 499 -2.79 -34.85 9.68
CA VAL A 499 -2.92 -36.11 8.95
C VAL A 499 -3.74 -35.86 7.71
N VAL A 500 -3.26 -36.31 6.56
CA VAL A 500 -3.90 -36.14 5.27
C VAL A 500 -3.98 -37.46 4.53
N GLU A 501 -5.13 -37.74 3.94
CA GLU A 501 -5.40 -38.92 3.12
C GLU A 501 -5.09 -38.62 1.65
N LEU A 502 -4.28 -39.47 1.01
CA LEU A 502 -3.81 -39.35 -0.37
C LEU A 502 -4.01 -40.66 -1.16
N PRO A 503 -4.01 -40.63 -2.50
CA PRO A 503 -3.96 -41.84 -3.32
C PRO A 503 -2.76 -42.71 -2.95
N ALA A 504 -2.97 -44.04 -2.84
CA ALA A 504 -1.93 -44.97 -2.38
C ALA A 504 -0.68 -44.99 -3.27
N ASP A 505 -0.89 -44.86 -4.58
CA ASP A 505 0.12 -44.77 -5.63
C ASP A 505 0.96 -43.48 -5.56
N LYS A 506 0.43 -42.40 -4.98
CA LYS A 506 1.09 -41.08 -4.89
C LYS A 506 1.60 -40.72 -3.49
N ALA A 507 1.31 -41.54 -2.48
CA ALA A 507 1.60 -41.22 -1.09
C ALA A 507 3.10 -41.16 -0.76
N GLU A 508 3.91 -42.07 -1.31
CA GLU A 508 5.37 -42.06 -1.09
C GLU A 508 6.04 -40.86 -1.75
N GLU A 509 5.65 -40.54 -2.98
CA GLU A 509 6.14 -39.38 -3.71
C GLU A 509 5.80 -38.09 -2.95
N ALA A 510 4.57 -37.97 -2.45
CA ALA A 510 4.15 -36.82 -1.67
C ALA A 510 4.95 -36.65 -0.37
N ILE A 511 5.30 -37.75 0.31
CA ILE A 511 6.18 -37.68 1.48
C ILE A 511 7.55 -37.12 1.09
N ARG A 512 8.18 -37.67 0.04
CA ARG A 512 9.51 -37.21 -0.41
C ARG A 512 9.51 -35.76 -0.87
N ALA A 513 8.45 -35.34 -1.56
CA ALA A 513 8.33 -33.99 -2.10
C ALA A 513 8.06 -32.92 -1.02
N ILE A 514 7.41 -33.30 0.09
CA ILE A 514 7.03 -32.37 1.17
C ILE A 514 8.05 -32.35 2.30
N ASP A 515 8.77 -33.44 2.54
CA ASP A 515 9.73 -33.52 3.63
C ASP A 515 10.83 -32.44 3.52
N GLY A 516 11.05 -31.70 4.60
CA GLY A 516 12.02 -30.60 4.65
C GLY A 516 11.56 -29.29 4.00
N THR A 517 10.35 -29.22 3.44
CA THR A 517 9.83 -28.00 2.80
C THR A 517 9.16 -27.04 3.79
N LYS A 518 8.95 -25.79 3.37
CA LYS A 518 8.25 -24.78 4.18
C LYS A 518 6.76 -24.75 3.87
N ILE A 519 5.92 -24.95 4.89
CA ILE A 519 4.46 -24.69 4.83
C ILE A 519 4.15 -23.56 5.81
N ALA A 520 3.54 -22.48 5.32
CA ALA A 520 3.29 -21.26 6.10
C ALA A 520 4.57 -20.73 6.81
N GLY A 521 5.71 -20.76 6.11
CA GLY A 521 7.00 -20.28 6.60
C GLY A 521 7.72 -21.21 7.60
N ARG A 522 7.19 -22.40 7.90
CA ARG A 522 7.78 -23.37 8.84
C ARG A 522 8.25 -24.62 8.11
N ILE A 523 9.45 -25.09 8.43
CA ILE A 523 9.96 -26.37 7.90
C ILE A 523 9.10 -27.52 8.46
N VAL A 524 8.60 -28.36 7.57
CA VAL A 524 7.72 -29.48 7.88
C VAL A 524 8.42 -30.80 7.57
N LYS A 525 8.25 -31.78 8.45
CA LYS A 525 8.58 -33.19 8.18
C LYS A 525 7.35 -33.94 7.72
N ALA A 526 7.48 -34.73 6.67
CA ALA A 526 6.44 -35.62 6.16
C ALA A 526 6.79 -37.08 6.49
N PHE A 527 5.82 -37.87 6.93
CA PHE A 527 6.05 -39.26 7.35
C PHE A 527 4.83 -40.15 7.09
N PRO A 528 5.02 -41.47 6.89
CA PRO A 528 3.91 -42.42 6.85
C PRO A 528 3.10 -42.41 8.15
N TYR A 529 1.77 -42.41 8.07
CA TYR A 529 0.91 -42.40 9.25
C TYR A 529 0.11 -43.70 9.41
N THR A 530 0.40 -44.43 10.48
CA THR A 530 -0.41 -45.57 10.92
C THR A 530 -1.26 -45.14 12.12
N PRO A 531 -2.61 -45.27 12.05
CA PRO A 531 -3.46 -44.99 13.21
C PRO A 531 -3.12 -45.96 14.35
N LYS A 532 -2.88 -45.44 15.57
CA LYS A 532 -2.79 -46.29 16.77
C LYS A 532 -4.20 -46.59 17.29
N GLU A 533 -4.44 -47.80 17.79
CA GLU A 533 -5.70 -48.16 18.46
C GLU A 533 -6.00 -47.14 19.58
N GLY A 534 -7.18 -46.50 19.52
CA GLY A 534 -7.61 -45.48 20.48
C GLY A 534 -7.50 -44.01 20.02
N GLU A 535 -6.89 -43.69 18.87
CA GLU A 535 -6.83 -42.31 18.34
C GLU A 535 -8.09 -41.85 17.57
N PHE A 536 -9.22 -42.55 17.71
CA PHE A 536 -10.49 -42.22 17.06
C PHE A 536 -11.26 -41.13 17.84
N ALA A 537 -10.74 -39.91 17.82
CA ALA A 537 -11.54 -38.67 17.73
C ALA A 537 -10.61 -37.45 17.80
N ALA A 538 -10.49 -36.71 16.69
CA ALA A 538 -10.24 -35.28 16.83
C ALA A 538 -11.35 -34.70 17.73
N PRO A 539 -11.03 -33.89 18.76
CA PRO A 539 -12.07 -33.24 19.55
C PRO A 539 -13.00 -32.49 18.59
N ARG A 540 -14.30 -32.82 18.63
CA ARG A 540 -15.33 -32.08 17.90
C ARG A 540 -15.11 -30.60 18.15
N LEU A 541 -15.12 -29.78 17.09
CA LEU A 541 -15.13 -28.32 17.17
C LEU A 541 -16.12 -27.91 18.27
N ARG A 542 -15.61 -27.50 19.44
CA ARG A 542 -16.42 -26.69 20.36
C ARG A 542 -16.68 -25.42 19.57
N GLY A 543 -17.93 -25.25 19.11
CA GLY A 543 -18.40 -23.94 18.66
C GLY A 543 -18.04 -22.88 19.72
N PRO A 544 -17.92 -21.60 19.33
CA PRO A 544 -17.62 -20.54 20.28
C PRO A 544 -18.59 -20.66 21.46
N ARG A 545 -18.03 -20.76 22.68
CA ARG A 545 -18.84 -20.73 23.91
C ARG A 545 -19.74 -19.48 23.82
N PRO A 546 -21.07 -19.59 23.98
CA PRO A 546 -21.88 -18.40 24.11
C PRO A 546 -21.35 -17.61 25.30
N TYR A 547 -21.10 -16.33 25.03
CA TYR A 547 -20.73 -15.32 26.01
C TYR A 547 -21.64 -15.47 27.24
N ARG A 548 -21.06 -15.82 28.40
CA ARG A 548 -21.78 -15.73 29.68
C ARG A 548 -22.02 -14.25 29.92
N ALA A 549 -23.24 -13.81 29.65
CA ALA A 549 -23.70 -12.51 30.10
C ALA A 549 -23.56 -12.46 31.62
N ASP A 550 -22.81 -11.46 32.06
CA ASP A 550 -22.63 -11.09 33.44
C ASP A 550 -24.00 -10.92 34.11
N LYS A 551 -24.15 -11.48 35.31
CA LYS A 551 -25.44 -11.67 35.98
C LYS A 551 -25.92 -10.42 36.74
N ASP A 552 -25.33 -9.26 36.48
CA ASP A 552 -25.74 -7.99 37.11
C ASP A 552 -25.99 -6.90 36.07
N ARG A 553 -27.23 -6.82 35.58
CA ARG A 553 -27.84 -5.54 35.16
C ARG A 553 -29.37 -5.61 35.16
N PRO A 554 -30.08 -4.54 35.55
CA PRO A 554 -31.50 -4.59 35.86
C PRO A 554 -32.37 -4.66 34.60
N ARG A 555 -33.47 -5.44 34.69
CA ARG A 555 -34.49 -5.61 33.64
C ARG A 555 -35.16 -4.27 33.28
N ARG A 556 -35.19 -3.92 31.99
CA ARG A 556 -36.09 -2.88 31.43
C ARG A 556 -37.35 -3.53 30.83
N PRO A 557 -38.50 -2.81 30.78
CA PRO A 557 -39.82 -3.40 30.59
C PRO A 557 -40.27 -3.48 29.12
N GLY A 558 -41.07 -4.51 28.84
CA GLY A 558 -42.27 -4.51 27.98
C GLY A 558 -42.17 -4.00 26.53
N ARG A 559 -42.26 -4.92 25.58
CA ARG A 559 -42.59 -4.65 24.16
C ARG A 559 -44.01 -4.07 24.01
N PHE A 560 -44.15 -3.02 23.22
CA PHE A 560 -45.44 -2.64 22.60
C PHE A 560 -45.71 -3.47 21.32
N PRO A 561 -46.97 -3.81 20.98
CA PRO A 561 -47.30 -4.54 19.76
C PRO A 561 -47.38 -3.61 18.53
N LYS A 562 -47.08 -4.18 17.35
CA LYS A 562 -47.14 -3.50 16.04
C LYS A 562 -48.60 -3.30 15.57
N PRO A 563 -48.94 -2.20 14.87
CA PRO A 563 -50.25 -2.05 14.24
C PRO A 563 -50.34 -2.81 12.91
N GLY A 564 -51.47 -3.49 12.71
CA GLY A 564 -51.81 -4.22 11.49
C GLY A 564 -52.20 -3.29 10.33
N LYS A 565 -51.92 -3.74 9.11
CA LYS A 565 -52.51 -3.22 7.88
C LYS A 565 -53.92 -3.81 7.74
N LYS A 566 -54.92 -2.95 7.50
CA LYS A 566 -56.19 -3.35 6.87
C LYS A 566 -56.20 -2.85 5.41
N PRO A 567 -56.87 -3.56 4.50
CA PRO A 567 -56.96 -3.19 3.09
C PRO A 567 -58.12 -2.24 2.85
N PHE A 568 -57.90 -1.23 1.99
CA PHE A 568 -58.69 -0.87 0.80
C PHE A 568 -57.86 0.11 -0.02
#